data_AF-A0A9K3IUL6-F1
#
_entry.id   AF-A0A9K3IUL6-F1
#
_cell.length_a   1.000
_cell.length_b   1.000
_cell.length_c   1.000
_cell.angle_alpha   90.00
_cell.angle_beta   90.00
_cell.angle_gamma   90.00
#
_symmetry.space_group_name_H-M   'P 1'
#
loop_
_entity.id
_entity.type
_entity.pdbx_description
1 polymer ?
#
loop_
_entity_poly.entity_id
_entity_poly.type
_entity_poly.pdbx_seq_one_letter_code
_entity_poly.pdbx_strand_id
1 'polypeptide(L)'
;MFSFSMGRRGCPGALLGSTMTTMSLSSVIQGFTWTLPSNEPHVYLKENLHDLVEAKPLFVLAKSLVCLNIFILISEMVSERLKYDCDLLK
;
A
#
# COMPACT_ATOMS: atom_id res chain seq x y z
N MET A 1 1.13 11.44 -7.44
CA MET A 1 1.30 12.24 -6.21
C MET A 1 0.47 13.53 -6.20
N PHE A 2 -0.50 13.73 -7.11
CA PHE A 2 -1.38 14.90 -7.09
C PHE A 2 -2.51 14.81 -6.04
N SER A 3 -2.81 13.61 -5.52
CA SER A 3 -3.89 13.37 -4.56
C SER A 3 -3.76 14.14 -3.24
N PHE A 4 -2.54 14.53 -2.86
CA PHE A 4 -2.25 15.24 -1.61
C PHE A 4 -2.09 16.75 -1.76
N SER A 5 -2.41 17.32 -2.93
CA SER A 5 -2.13 18.73 -3.24
C SER A 5 -0.62 19.06 -3.19
N MET A 6 -0.23 20.28 -3.55
CA MET A 6 1.17 20.73 -3.62
C MET A 6 1.32 22.18 -3.16
N GLY A 7 2.53 22.56 -2.77
CA GLY A 7 2.84 23.92 -2.30
C GLY A 7 2.26 24.24 -0.92
N ARG A 8 1.92 25.51 -0.66
CA ARG A 8 1.47 25.99 0.66
C ARG A 8 0.15 25.37 1.17
N ARG A 9 -0.61 24.72 0.29
CA ARG A 9 -1.86 24.00 0.62
C ARG A 9 -1.72 22.48 0.46
N GLY A 10 -0.50 21.98 0.35
CA GLY A 10 -0.24 20.54 0.37
C GLY A 10 -0.65 19.92 1.70
N CYS A 11 -1.06 18.66 1.68
CA CYS A 11 -1.35 17.92 2.90
C CYS A 11 -0.07 17.76 3.73
N PRO A 12 -0.03 18.25 4.98
CA PRO A 12 1.17 18.12 5.82
C PRO A 12 1.48 16.65 6.18
N GLY A 13 0.46 15.78 6.13
CA GLY A 13 0.59 14.34 6.35
C GLY A 13 0.91 13.53 5.09
N ALA A 14 1.16 14.16 3.93
CA ALA A 14 1.36 13.45 2.67
C ALA A 14 2.52 12.44 2.73
N LEU A 15 3.65 12.84 3.34
CA LEU A 15 4.82 11.99 3.49
C LEU A 15 4.52 10.81 4.41
N LEU A 16 4.02 11.08 5.62
CA LEU A 16 3.68 10.05 6.60
C LEU A 16 2.66 9.06 6.03
N GLY A 17 1.56 9.56 5.48
CA GLY A 17 0.50 8.75 4.91
C GLY A 17 1.00 7.88 3.76
N SER A 18 1.76 8.46 2.82
CA SER A 18 2.33 7.70 1.70
C SER A 18 3.28 6.61 2.17
N THR A 19 4.13 6.90 3.16
CA THR A 19 5.05 5.91 3.74
C THR A 19 4.30 4.78 4.42
N MET A 20 3.30 5.09 5.27
CA MET A 20 2.48 4.09 5.93
C MET A 20 1.72 3.22 4.93
N THR A 21 1.06 3.83 3.95
CA THR A 21 0.33 3.09 2.90
C THR A 21 1.27 2.21 2.08
N THR A 22 2.47 2.70 1.75
CA THR A 22 3.48 1.92 1.02
C THR A 22 3.94 0.71 1.82
N MET A 23 4.22 0.88 3.12
CA MET A 23 4.63 -0.22 3.98
C MET A 23 3.53 -1.27 4.11
N SER A 24 2.30 -0.85 4.42
CA SER A 24 1.18 -1.77 4.54
C SER A 24 0.92 -2.51 3.23
N LEU A 25 0.92 -1.81 2.09
CA LEU A 25 0.71 -2.42 0.79
C LEU A 25 1.84 -3.40 0.43
N SER A 26 3.08 -3.02 0.69
CA SER A 26 4.27 -3.85 0.46
C SER A 26 4.20 -5.16 1.25
N SER A 27 3.84 -5.10 2.54
CA SER A 27 3.69 -6.29 3.39
C SER A 27 2.60 -7.23 2.87
N VAL A 28 1.49 -6.67 2.39
CA VAL A 28 0.38 -7.44 1.81
C VAL A 28 0.81 -8.11 0.50
N ILE A 29 1.44 -7.38 -0.42
CA ILE A 29 1.88 -7.93 -1.70
C ILE A 29 2.94 -9.01 -1.53
N GLN A 30 3.91 -8.79 -0.63
CA GLN A 30 5.02 -9.74 -0.44
C GLN A 30 4.64 -10.96 0.41
N GLY A 31 3.72 -10.81 1.36
CA GLY A 31 3.34 -11.88 2.29
C GLY A 31 2.41 -12.94 1.70
N PHE A 32 1.77 -12.67 0.57
CA PHE A 32 0.69 -13.49 0.04
C PHE A 32 0.81 -13.73 -1.47
N THR A 33 0.53 -14.96 -1.91
CA THR A 33 0.17 -15.22 -3.30
C THR A 33 -1.30 -14.88 -3.49
N TRP A 34 -1.59 -14.05 -4.49
CA TRP A 34 -2.94 -13.64 -4.83
C TRP A 34 -3.45 -14.52 -5.96
N THR A 35 -4.61 -15.16 -5.77
CA THR A 35 -5.32 -15.87 -6.82
C THR A 35 -6.73 -15.32 -6.95
N LEU A 36 -7.24 -15.24 -8.17
CA LEU A 36 -8.63 -14.87 -8.39
C LEU A 36 -9.53 -16.06 -8.08
N PRO A 37 -10.73 -15.82 -7.53
CA PRO A 37 -11.74 -16.86 -7.41
C PRO A 37 -12.10 -17.39 -8.80
N SER A 38 -12.20 -18.72 -8.95
CA SER A 38 -12.45 -19.38 -10.25
C SER A 38 -13.73 -18.92 -10.97
N ASN A 39 -14.63 -18.26 -10.26
CA ASN A 39 -15.90 -17.77 -10.80
C ASN A 39 -15.76 -16.43 -11.55
N GLU A 40 -14.69 -15.66 -11.31
CA GLU A 40 -14.40 -14.43 -12.03
C GLU A 40 -12.91 -14.34 -12.39
N PRO A 41 -12.53 -14.74 -13.62
CA PRO A 41 -11.14 -14.72 -14.07
C PRO A 41 -10.63 -13.31 -14.40
N HIS A 42 -11.51 -12.29 -14.38
CA HIS A 42 -11.17 -10.92 -14.73
C HIS A 42 -11.67 -9.95 -13.67
N VAL A 43 -10.79 -9.08 -13.19
CA VAL A 43 -11.16 -7.97 -12.31
C VAL A 43 -11.72 -6.84 -13.17
N TYR A 44 -12.98 -6.45 -12.94
CA TYR A 44 -13.59 -5.28 -13.58
C TYR A 44 -13.79 -4.17 -12.55
N LEU A 45 -12.90 -3.18 -12.59
CA LEU A 45 -12.97 -2.01 -11.71
C LEU A 45 -14.02 -1.04 -12.25
N LYS A 46 -15.11 -0.85 -11.52
CA LYS A 46 -16.14 0.14 -11.84
C LYS A 46 -16.35 1.05 -10.65
N GLU A 47 -16.20 2.35 -10.83
CA GLU A 47 -16.51 3.33 -9.80
C GLU A 47 -18.02 3.38 -9.53
N ASN A 48 -18.38 3.64 -8.27
CA ASN A 48 -19.75 3.91 -7.89
C ASN A 48 -20.18 5.29 -8.42
N LEU A 49 -21.48 5.47 -8.65
CA LEU A 49 -22.05 6.70 -9.23
C LEU A 49 -21.89 7.93 -8.32
N HIS A 50 -21.83 7.73 -7.00
CA HIS A 50 -21.85 8.82 -6.03
C HIS A 50 -20.58 8.91 -5.16
N ASP A 51 -19.71 7.90 -5.22
CA ASP A 51 -18.51 7.82 -4.39
C ASP A 51 -17.36 7.22 -5.18
N LEU A 52 -16.13 7.50 -4.76
CA LEU A 52 -14.90 6.92 -5.31
C LEU A 52 -14.67 5.46 -4.87
N VAL A 53 -15.71 4.81 -4.34
CA VAL A 53 -15.67 3.41 -3.92
C VAL A 53 -16.01 2.55 -5.13
N GLU A 54 -15.37 1.39 -5.23
CA GLU A 54 -15.70 0.43 -6.27
C GLU A 54 -17.14 -0.10 -6.10
N ALA A 55 -17.90 -0.11 -7.19
CA ALA A 55 -19.29 -0.53 -7.21
C ALA A 55 -19.50 -1.99 -6.78
N LYS A 56 -18.45 -2.81 -6.90
CA LYS A 56 -18.43 -4.19 -6.43
C LYS A 56 -17.19 -4.39 -5.55
N PRO A 57 -17.31 -4.99 -4.36
CA PRO A 57 -16.15 -5.29 -3.53
C PRO A 57 -15.24 -6.30 -4.23
N LEU A 58 -13.93 -6.02 -4.24
CA LEU A 58 -12.91 -6.92 -4.79
C LEU A 58 -12.72 -8.13 -3.89
N PHE A 59 -12.89 -9.32 -4.48
CA PHE A 59 -12.58 -10.58 -3.83
C PHE A 59 -11.34 -11.20 -4.44
N VAL A 60 -10.34 -11.43 -3.59
CA VAL A 60 -9.09 -12.10 -3.95
C VAL A 60 -8.77 -13.14 -2.87
N LEU A 61 -8.29 -14.30 -3.30
CA LEU A 61 -7.85 -15.35 -2.40
C LEU A 61 -6.37 -15.12 -2.08
N ALA A 62 -6.08 -14.90 -0.81
CA ALA A 62 -4.71 -14.70 -0.31
C ALA A 62 -4.19 -16.00 0.29
N LYS A 63 -3.17 -16.60 -0.32
CA LYS A 63 -2.42 -17.72 0.25
C LYS A 63 -1.16 -17.20 0.92
N SER A 64 -1.01 -17.44 2.23
CA SER A 64 0.15 -16.99 2.99
C SER A 64 1.44 -17.65 2.47
N LEU A 65 2.46 -16.83 2.21
CA LEU A 65 3.79 -17.24 1.76
C LEU A 65 4.89 -16.91 2.78
N VAL A 66 4.55 -16.45 3.99
CA VAL A 66 5.52 -15.79 4.88
C VAL A 66 6.74 -16.67 5.18
N CYS A 67 7.82 -16.41 4.43
CA CYS A 67 9.18 -16.82 4.74
C CYS A 67 9.82 -15.69 5.56
N LEU A 68 10.32 -16.04 6.75
CA LEU A 68 10.86 -15.10 7.75
C LEU A 68 11.90 -14.11 7.19
N ASN A 69 12.65 -14.51 6.15
CA ASN A 69 13.75 -13.72 5.56
C ASN A 69 13.30 -12.42 4.88
N ILE A 70 12.12 -12.38 4.26
CA ILE A 70 11.61 -11.18 3.56
C ILE A 70 11.10 -10.14 4.57
N PHE A 71 10.50 -10.58 5.67
CA PHE A 71 10.06 -9.68 6.73
C PHE A 71 11.23 -8.94 7.40
N ILE A 72 12.37 -9.62 7.55
CA ILE A 72 13.60 -9.02 8.10
C ILE A 72 14.13 -7.92 7.17
N LEU A 73 14.22 -8.18 5.85
CA LEU A 73 14.68 -7.19 4.87
C LEU A 73 13.76 -5.96 4.82
N ILE A 74 12.44 -6.14 4.83
CA ILE A 74 11.51 -5.00 4.87
C ILE A 74 11.72 -4.21 6.16
N SER A 75 11.90 -4.88 7.31
CA SER A 75 12.14 -4.23 8.59
C SER A 75 13.46 -3.45 8.63
N GLU A 76 14.54 -3.98 8.03
CA GLU A 76 15.80 -3.25 7.86
C GLU A 76 15.62 -2.03 6.95
N MET A 77 14.95 -2.17 5.81
CA MET A 77 14.67 -1.03 4.91
C MET A 77 13.79 0.04 5.56
N VAL A 78 12.83 -0.36 6.40
CA VAL A 78 12.01 0.54 7.22
C VAL A 78 12.89 1.32 8.20
N SER A 79 13.82 0.64 8.86
CA SER A 79 14.75 1.22 9.84
C SER A 79 15.71 2.23 9.17
N GLU A 80 16.27 1.89 8.01
CA GLU A 80 17.16 2.79 7.26
C GLU A 80 16.43 4.04 6.76
N ARG A 81 15.17 3.90 6.32
CA ARG A 81 14.36 5.04 5.87
C ARG A 81 13.95 5.96 7.01
N LEU A 82 13.56 5.41 8.16
CA LEU A 82 13.31 6.19 9.39
C LEU A 82 14.54 6.97 9.84
N LYS A 83 15.74 6.38 9.67
CA LYS A 83 17.01 7.03 10.01
C LYS A 83 17.29 8.24 9.10
N TYR A 84 17.08 8.09 7.79
CA TYR A 84 17.23 9.17 6.82
C TYR A 84 16.24 10.33 7.04
N ASP A 85 14.97 10.05 7.36
CA ASP A 85 13.98 11.10 7.66
C ASP A 85 14.34 11.89 8.93
N CYS A 86 14.94 11.22 9.93
CA CYS A 86 15.38 11.87 11.18
C CYS A 86 16.61 12.76 10.96
N ASP A 87 17.50 12.38 10.04
CA ASP A 87 18.69 13.17 9.66
C ASP A 87 18.33 14.36 8.74
N LEU A 88 17.21 14.29 8.01
CA LEU A 88 16.71 15.40 7.16
C LEU A 88 15.90 16.46 7.94
N LEU A 89 15.49 16.13 9.17
CA LEU A 89 14.73 17.01 10.08
C LEU A 89 15.62 17.77 11.09
N LYS A 90 16.94 17.76 10.92
CA LYS A 90 17.93 18.61 11.62
C LYS A 90 18.51 19.65 10.69
#